data_AF-A0A949X4H2-F1
#
_entry.id   AF-A0A949X4H2-F1
#
_cell.length_a   1.000
_cell.length_b   1.000
_cell.length_c   1.000
_cell.angle_alpha   90.00
_cell.angle_beta   90.00
_cell.angle_gamma   90.00
#
_symmetry.space_group_name_H-M   'P 1'
#
loop_
_entity.id
_entity.type
_entity.pdbx_description
1 polymer ?
#
loop_
_entity_poly.entity_id
_entity_poly.type
_entity_poly.pdbx_seq_one_letter_code
_entity_poly.pdbx_strand_id
1 'polypeptide(L)'
;MDSGRPNDAAQQVAFGLAEARVGEARAVTPENLIEAAGVLRSINQFDLAKKYYQRAEADGADPESVDLGLANVYLAQGQTRDAQALLQSVGNNPDHVDNYEYLVAMSNVYSQEHDTVQALSNIAQANQIMQGNESAEQTEMYLADTEGRQLNDKLSYVPQASFSPVFEDINIYQMDARIRGIQNPALLPLPRYSYESLIDSRYRVRVPGLPVITGLVEERNQRGTFSFPNELLIQYRNTFDTIFNGGINPVLSFGDNRISFNPGLQFTVRRDADAPQAMSQNLFRQFLYVNTTPFFNWIAVSGDAIRETGPFVDANLHSRDASALLEFTVGRPWARTAFVTGYQIRDVLFRPKNLNQPYTDAEYFTTSTYAGIQRKFGESVRAGFFAEYLRSWRVQGPAYAIAQAIRPAFRVDYLPIASHWGFHAEGMWSRGEGFHAYDNINNSITVSYTRGLRRSLNDGVGEIPVTYPLKLSFGLAQQSFYNFSGGTRSQFLPVVRLNLF
;
A
#
# COMPACT_ATOMS: atom_id res chain seq x y z
N MET A 1 4.18 18.02 25.68
CA MET A 1 3.07 17.21 25.15
C MET A 1 3.63 15.82 24.86
N ASP A 2 3.48 14.84 25.77
CA ASP A 2 4.17 13.54 25.60
C ASP A 2 3.51 12.33 26.30
N SER A 3 2.31 12.48 26.86
CA SER A 3 1.57 11.35 27.42
C SER A 3 0.26 11.17 26.66
N GLY A 4 0.20 10.16 25.79
CA GLY A 4 -0.96 9.85 24.93
C GLY A 4 -2.21 9.36 25.68
N ARG A 5 -2.68 10.12 26.68
CA ARG A 5 -3.88 9.87 27.47
C ARG A 5 -4.97 10.88 27.11
N PRO A 6 -5.87 10.54 26.16
CA PRO A 6 -6.90 11.46 25.69
C PRO A 6 -7.88 11.90 26.80
N ASN A 7 -8.09 11.07 27.83
CA ASN A 7 -8.92 11.43 28.98
C ASN A 7 -8.26 12.50 29.86
N ASP A 8 -6.94 12.43 30.05
CA ASP A 8 -6.21 13.41 30.86
C ASP A 8 -6.16 14.77 30.13
N ALA A 9 -5.99 14.77 28.80
CA ALA A 9 -6.05 15.99 27.98
C ALA A 9 -7.46 16.63 27.99
N ALA A 10 -8.52 15.84 27.84
CA ALA A 10 -9.89 16.33 27.95
C ALA A 10 -10.21 16.86 29.35
N GLN A 11 -9.70 16.20 30.40
CA GLN A 11 -9.83 16.66 31.79
C GLN A 11 -9.03 17.94 32.03
N GLN A 12 -7.85 18.11 31.46
CA GLN A 12 -7.06 19.34 31.58
C GLN A 12 -7.75 20.53 30.90
N VAL A 13 -8.31 20.34 29.71
CA VAL A 13 -9.13 21.37 29.04
C VAL A 13 -10.35 21.72 29.90
N ALA A 14 -11.08 20.71 30.39
CA ALA A 14 -12.25 20.93 31.23
C ALA A 14 -11.90 21.61 32.57
N PHE A 15 -10.78 21.24 33.18
CA PHE A 15 -10.32 21.78 34.46
C PHE A 15 -9.85 23.23 34.32
N GLY A 16 -9.02 23.54 33.31
CA GLY A 16 -8.55 24.92 33.06
C GLY A 16 -9.70 25.89 32.76
N LEU A 17 -10.75 25.44 32.08
CA LEU A 17 -11.95 26.25 31.84
C LEU A 17 -12.85 26.37 33.06
N ALA A 18 -12.90 25.34 33.91
CA ALA A 18 -13.63 25.38 35.18
C ALA A 18 -12.97 26.34 36.18
N GLU A 19 -11.64 26.32 36.31
CA GLU A 19 -10.87 27.25 37.15
C GLU A 19 -11.05 28.71 36.70
N ALA A 20 -11.03 28.96 35.39
CA ALA A 20 -11.29 30.29 34.84
C ALA A 20 -12.74 30.78 35.06
N ARG A 21 -13.70 29.87 35.24
CA ARG A 21 -15.11 30.20 35.51
C ARG A 21 -15.38 30.49 36.99
N VAL A 22 -14.58 29.90 37.90
CA VAL A 22 -14.71 30.10 39.36
C VAL A 22 -13.96 31.37 39.83
N GLY A 23 -13.22 32.05 38.94
CA GLY A 23 -12.61 33.36 39.18
C GLY A 23 -11.22 33.30 39.84
N GLU A 24 -10.64 32.10 39.98
CA GLU A 24 -9.30 31.91 40.54
C GLU A 24 -8.18 32.00 39.47
N ALA A 25 -8.54 31.96 38.18
CA ALA A 25 -7.62 32.10 37.04
C ALA A 25 -7.99 33.28 36.11
N ARG A 26 -7.07 33.65 35.19
CA ARG A 26 -7.32 34.68 34.15
C ARG A 26 -8.57 34.32 33.34
N ALA A 27 -9.35 35.33 32.93
CA ALA A 27 -10.54 35.14 32.11
C ALA A 27 -10.22 34.35 30.82
N VAL A 28 -11.11 33.42 30.45
CA VAL A 28 -10.99 32.65 29.20
C VAL A 28 -11.10 33.63 28.03
N THR A 29 -10.05 33.70 27.19
CA THR A 29 -10.06 34.50 25.97
C THR A 29 -10.50 33.66 24.77
N PRO A 30 -10.89 34.29 23.64
CA PRO A 30 -11.21 33.56 22.42
C PRO A 30 -10.04 32.68 21.91
N GLU A 31 -8.79 33.10 22.11
CA GLU A 31 -7.59 32.34 21.75
C GLU A 31 -7.46 31.07 22.60
N ASN A 32 -7.77 31.13 23.90
CA ASN A 32 -7.79 29.94 24.75
C ASN A 32 -8.82 28.91 24.26
N LEU A 33 -9.95 29.36 23.68
CA LEU A 33 -10.96 28.47 23.10
C LEU A 33 -10.47 27.82 21.81
N ILE A 34 -9.73 28.55 20.96
CA ILE A 34 -9.09 28.02 19.75
C ILE A 34 -8.05 26.96 20.12
N GLU A 35 -7.19 27.22 21.11
CA GLU A 35 -6.19 26.26 21.57
C GLU A 35 -6.85 25.00 22.14
N ALA A 36 -7.88 25.17 22.98
CA ALA A 36 -8.67 24.06 23.50
C ALA A 36 -9.33 23.24 22.37
N ALA A 37 -9.87 23.89 21.35
CA ALA A 37 -10.42 23.23 20.18
C ALA A 37 -9.35 22.41 19.43
N GLY A 38 -8.14 22.94 19.29
CA GLY A 38 -7.00 22.23 18.71
C GLY A 38 -6.60 20.98 19.48
N VAL A 39 -6.59 21.05 20.82
CA VAL A 39 -6.37 19.88 21.70
C VAL A 39 -7.49 18.86 21.52
N LEU A 40 -8.75 19.30 21.52
CA LEU A 40 -9.90 18.43 21.31
C LEU A 40 -9.86 17.73 19.96
N ARG A 41 -9.45 18.44 18.90
CA ARG A 41 -9.22 17.85 17.57
C ARG A 41 -8.14 16.77 17.63
N SER A 42 -7.00 17.01 18.29
CA SER A 42 -5.90 16.03 18.36
C SER A 42 -6.26 14.74 19.09
N ILE A 43 -7.25 14.80 20.01
CA ILE A 43 -7.81 13.63 20.68
C ILE A 43 -9.10 13.10 20.04
N ASN A 44 -9.41 13.54 18.81
CA ASN A 44 -10.55 13.13 18.00
C ASN A 44 -11.95 13.45 18.58
N GLN A 45 -12.04 14.47 19.43
CA GLN A 45 -13.29 15.03 19.94
C GLN A 45 -13.83 16.09 18.97
N PHE A 46 -14.04 15.72 17.71
CA PHE A 46 -14.32 16.66 16.62
C PHE A 46 -15.58 17.50 16.83
N ASP A 47 -16.67 16.89 17.31
CA ASP A 47 -17.92 17.63 17.57
C ASP A 47 -17.73 18.68 18.68
N LEU A 48 -16.91 18.37 19.68
CA LEU A 48 -16.59 19.31 20.74
C LEU A 48 -15.64 20.39 20.24
N ALA A 49 -14.62 20.03 19.44
CA ALA A 49 -13.73 20.99 18.80
C ALA A 49 -14.51 22.00 17.95
N LYS A 50 -15.47 21.55 17.13
CA LYS A 50 -16.36 22.43 16.33
C LYS A 50 -17.12 23.42 17.22
N LYS A 51 -17.71 22.96 18.32
CA LYS A 51 -18.42 23.83 19.28
C LYS A 51 -17.51 24.87 19.92
N TYR A 52 -16.25 24.53 20.17
CA TYR A 52 -15.28 25.45 20.75
C TYR A 52 -14.84 26.51 19.74
N TYR A 53 -14.61 26.13 18.49
CA TYR A 53 -14.34 27.08 17.41
C TYR A 53 -15.52 28.06 17.20
N GLN A 54 -16.75 27.55 17.12
CA GLN A 54 -17.96 28.37 17.02
C GLN A 54 -18.14 29.33 18.21
N ARG A 55 -17.76 28.89 19.41
CA ARG A 55 -17.79 29.74 20.59
C ARG A 55 -16.70 30.81 20.55
N ALA A 56 -15.49 30.45 20.13
CA ALA A 56 -14.39 31.40 19.98
C ALA A 56 -14.78 32.53 19.01
N GLU A 57 -15.40 32.17 17.88
CA GLU A 57 -15.95 33.12 16.90
C GLU A 57 -16.99 34.06 17.54
N ALA A 58 -17.96 33.50 18.28
CA ALA A 58 -18.98 34.29 18.98
C ALA A 58 -18.40 35.22 20.06
N ASP A 59 -17.28 34.82 20.68
CA ASP A 59 -16.56 35.59 21.68
C ASP A 59 -15.57 36.60 21.04
N GLY A 60 -15.54 36.71 19.71
CA GLY A 60 -14.78 37.72 18.96
C GLY A 60 -13.38 37.29 18.52
N ALA A 61 -13.10 35.98 18.44
CA ALA A 61 -11.88 35.48 17.82
C ALA A 61 -11.74 35.96 16.37
N ASP A 62 -10.50 36.02 15.89
CA ASP A 62 -10.20 36.21 14.48
C ASP A 62 -10.90 35.13 13.62
N PRO A 63 -11.80 35.53 12.70
CA PRO A 63 -12.54 34.59 11.85
C PRO A 63 -11.63 33.67 11.02
N GLU A 64 -10.48 34.16 10.57
CA GLU A 64 -9.57 33.38 9.73
C GLU A 64 -8.92 32.24 10.52
N SER A 65 -8.49 32.51 11.76
CA SER A 65 -8.00 31.50 12.70
C SER A 65 -9.06 30.45 13.04
N VAL A 66 -10.33 30.86 13.17
CA VAL A 66 -11.46 29.95 13.39
C VAL A 66 -11.72 29.08 12.15
N ASP A 67 -11.78 29.69 10.97
CA ASP A 67 -12.03 29.01 9.69
C ASP A 67 -10.94 27.96 9.41
N LEU A 68 -9.68 28.32 9.61
CA LEU A 68 -8.54 27.40 9.48
C LEU A 68 -8.60 26.24 10.50
N GLY A 69 -8.97 26.53 11.74
CA GLY A 69 -9.17 25.53 12.78
C GLY A 69 -10.29 24.53 12.43
N LEU A 70 -11.44 25.05 12.00
CA LEU A 70 -12.58 24.28 11.53
C LEU A 70 -12.23 23.45 10.28
N ALA A 71 -11.53 24.04 9.30
CA ALA A 71 -11.10 23.35 8.09
C ALA A 71 -10.26 22.11 8.42
N ASN A 72 -9.33 22.22 9.38
CA ASN A 72 -8.55 21.08 9.83
C ASN A 72 -9.39 20.01 10.55
N VAL A 73 -10.46 20.39 11.26
CA VAL A 73 -11.41 19.42 11.83
C VAL A 73 -12.15 18.69 10.71
N TYR A 74 -12.63 19.41 9.69
CA TYR A 74 -13.30 18.83 8.53
C TYR A 74 -12.36 17.88 7.75
N LEU A 75 -11.11 18.27 7.52
CA LEU A 75 -10.07 17.42 6.89
C LEU A 75 -9.83 16.12 7.68
N ALA A 76 -9.75 16.21 9.02
CA ALA A 76 -9.58 15.04 9.88
C ALA A 76 -10.78 14.08 9.83
N GLN A 77 -11.97 14.58 9.49
CA GLN A 77 -13.19 13.80 9.29
C GLN A 77 -13.41 13.36 7.84
N GLY A 78 -12.51 13.71 6.91
CA GLY A 78 -12.64 13.41 5.48
C GLY A 78 -13.62 14.31 4.72
N GLN A 79 -14.13 15.38 5.35
CA GLN A 79 -15.07 16.34 4.75
C GLN A 79 -14.29 17.39 3.93
N THR A 80 -13.61 16.95 2.86
CA THR A 80 -12.69 17.80 2.09
C THR A 80 -13.35 19.06 1.52
N ARG A 81 -14.62 18.96 1.10
CA ARG A 81 -15.36 20.08 0.49
C ARG A 81 -15.64 21.20 1.48
N ASP A 82 -16.10 20.83 2.67
CA ASP A 82 -16.36 21.78 3.76
C ASP A 82 -15.05 22.47 4.18
N ALA A 83 -13.96 21.71 4.26
CA ALA A 83 -12.64 22.26 4.55
C ALA A 83 -12.16 23.24 3.46
N GLN A 84 -12.32 22.87 2.19
CA GLN A 84 -11.92 23.71 1.06
C GLN A 84 -12.72 25.02 1.02
N ALA A 85 -14.03 24.97 1.31
CA ALA A 85 -14.86 26.17 1.36
C ALA A 85 -14.38 27.18 2.43
N LEU A 86 -13.97 26.68 3.60
CA LEU A 86 -13.39 27.51 4.67
C LEU A 86 -11.97 27.99 4.32
N LEU A 87 -11.17 27.19 3.64
CA LEU A 87 -9.83 27.65 3.23
C LEU A 87 -9.88 28.67 2.09
N GLN A 88 -10.94 28.67 1.29
CA GLN A 88 -11.16 29.70 0.28
C GLN A 88 -11.48 31.07 0.90
N SER A 89 -12.16 31.16 2.04
CA SER A 89 -12.35 32.45 2.73
C SER A 89 -11.02 33.00 3.25
N VAL A 90 -10.20 32.14 3.86
CA VAL A 90 -8.86 32.50 4.38
C VAL A 90 -7.90 32.91 3.26
N GLY A 91 -7.90 32.20 2.14
CA GLY A 91 -6.98 32.45 1.01
C GLY A 91 -7.21 33.76 0.25
N ASN A 92 -8.32 34.47 0.48
CA ASN A 92 -8.58 35.78 -0.13
C ASN A 92 -7.78 36.91 0.54
N ASN A 93 -7.17 36.66 1.69
CA ASN A 93 -6.33 37.62 2.39
C ASN A 93 -4.86 37.44 1.98
N PRO A 94 -4.22 38.46 1.36
CA PRO A 94 -2.82 38.40 0.94
C PRO A 94 -1.85 38.07 2.08
N ASP A 95 -2.21 38.40 3.32
CA ASP A 95 -1.37 38.18 4.51
C ASP A 95 -1.28 36.68 4.89
N HIS A 96 -2.15 35.82 4.33
CA HIS A 96 -2.23 34.39 4.64
C HIS A 96 -1.67 33.46 3.56
N VAL A 97 -1.29 33.99 2.40
CA VAL A 97 -0.70 33.19 1.30
C VAL A 97 0.62 32.52 1.73
N ASP A 98 1.35 33.17 2.65
CA ASP A 98 2.60 32.65 3.24
C ASP A 98 2.39 32.09 4.66
N ASN A 99 1.16 31.78 5.06
CA ASN A 99 0.90 31.21 6.38
C ASN A 99 1.15 29.69 6.39
N TYR A 100 2.05 29.24 7.28
CA TYR A 100 2.42 27.84 7.41
C TYR A 100 1.22 26.88 7.59
N GLU A 101 0.30 27.20 8.51
CA GLU A 101 -0.82 26.33 8.83
C GLU A 101 -1.84 26.27 7.68
N TYR A 102 -2.02 27.39 6.98
CA TYR A 102 -2.84 27.45 5.76
C TYR A 102 -2.27 26.56 4.66
N LEU A 103 -0.97 26.67 4.38
CA LEU A 103 -0.29 25.86 3.35
C LEU A 103 -0.34 24.36 3.67
N VAL A 104 -0.17 23.97 4.94
CA VAL A 104 -0.33 22.57 5.38
C VAL A 104 -1.77 22.09 5.17
N ALA A 105 -2.76 22.91 5.49
CA ALA A 105 -4.17 22.55 5.30
C ALA A 105 -4.54 22.44 3.81
N MET A 106 -4.08 23.36 2.97
CA MET A 106 -4.26 23.30 1.51
C MET A 106 -3.55 22.10 0.89
N SER A 107 -2.33 21.77 1.36
CA SER A 107 -1.64 20.54 0.97
C SER A 107 -2.49 19.29 1.24
N ASN A 108 -3.13 19.21 2.41
CA ASN A 108 -4.04 18.11 2.76
C ASN A 108 -5.29 18.07 1.88
N VAL A 109 -5.89 19.22 1.53
CA VAL A 109 -7.01 19.30 0.56
C VAL A 109 -6.59 18.71 -0.78
N TYR A 110 -5.50 19.22 -1.36
CA TYR A 110 -5.02 18.76 -2.66
C TYR A 110 -4.61 17.28 -2.65
N SER A 111 -4.03 16.81 -1.55
CA SER A 111 -3.69 15.39 -1.35
C SER A 111 -4.95 14.51 -1.35
N GLN A 112 -6.01 14.91 -0.64
CA GLN A 112 -7.32 14.22 -0.68
C GLN A 112 -8.00 14.32 -2.06
N GLU A 113 -7.64 15.32 -2.86
CA GLU A 113 -8.07 15.50 -4.26
C GLU A 113 -7.22 14.77 -5.29
N HIS A 114 -6.17 14.08 -4.86
CA HIS A 114 -5.17 13.46 -5.75
C HIS A 114 -4.44 14.46 -6.67
N ASP A 115 -4.49 15.76 -6.35
CA ASP A 115 -3.65 16.78 -6.98
C ASP A 115 -2.30 16.86 -6.26
N THR A 116 -1.46 15.87 -6.59
CA THR A 116 -0.18 15.67 -5.93
C THR A 116 0.84 16.78 -6.19
N VAL A 117 0.73 17.53 -7.29
CA VAL A 117 1.64 18.66 -7.58
C VAL A 117 1.33 19.82 -6.67
N GLN A 118 0.06 20.20 -6.57
CA GLN A 118 -0.34 21.31 -5.71
C GLN A 118 -0.18 20.93 -4.24
N ALA A 119 -0.44 19.68 -3.87
CA ALA A 119 -0.15 19.19 -2.52
C ALA A 119 1.35 19.31 -2.17
N LEU A 120 2.22 18.86 -3.09
CA LEU A 120 3.67 18.90 -2.92
C LEU A 120 4.23 20.33 -2.92
N SER A 121 3.72 21.20 -3.79
CA SER A 121 4.07 22.62 -3.82
C SER A 121 3.76 23.29 -2.49
N ASN A 122 2.52 23.16 -1.99
CA ASN A 122 2.10 23.80 -0.74
C ASN A 122 2.89 23.30 0.48
N ILE A 123 3.15 22.00 0.61
CA ILE A 123 3.93 21.49 1.75
C ILE A 123 5.41 21.91 1.66
N ALA A 124 5.98 21.99 0.45
CA ALA A 124 7.35 22.44 0.26
C ALA A 124 7.52 23.93 0.58
N GLN A 125 6.52 24.76 0.25
CA GLN A 125 6.46 26.16 0.68
C GLN A 125 6.33 26.26 2.21
N ALA A 126 5.47 25.45 2.82
CA ALA A 126 5.33 25.40 4.28
C ALA A 126 6.67 25.06 4.97
N ASN A 127 7.43 24.10 4.45
CA ASN A 127 8.76 23.73 4.98
C ASN A 127 9.82 24.83 4.80
N GLN A 128 9.64 25.75 3.85
CA GLN A 128 10.52 26.92 3.73
C GLN A 128 10.24 27.97 4.80
N ILE A 129 8.96 28.15 5.17
CA ILE A 129 8.53 29.07 6.22
C ILE A 129 8.93 28.55 7.60
N MET A 130 8.67 27.26 7.88
CA MET A 130 8.96 26.62 9.16
C MET A 130 9.90 25.42 8.96
N GLN A 131 11.20 25.70 8.99
CA GLN A 131 12.23 24.65 8.90
C GLN A 131 12.31 23.81 10.17
N GLY A 132 12.64 22.53 10.04
CA GLY A 132 12.81 21.62 11.16
C GLY A 132 11.51 21.02 11.69
N ASN A 133 10.38 21.23 11.00
CA ASN A 133 9.16 20.48 11.28
C ASN A 133 9.24 19.08 10.63
N GLU A 134 9.67 18.09 11.38
CA GLU A 134 9.89 16.73 10.90
C GLU A 134 8.64 16.10 10.25
N SER A 135 7.44 16.40 10.76
CA SER A 135 6.18 15.88 10.21
C SER A 135 5.90 16.42 8.80
N ALA A 136 6.13 17.72 8.60
CA ALA A 136 5.94 18.36 7.32
C ALA A 136 7.04 17.95 6.32
N GLU A 137 8.29 17.76 6.76
CA GLU A 137 9.38 17.21 5.94
C GLU A 137 9.07 15.78 5.47
N GLN A 138 8.54 14.92 6.35
CA GLN A 138 8.12 13.57 5.95
C GLN A 138 6.93 13.57 4.99
N THR A 139 5.98 14.48 5.20
CA THR A 139 4.83 14.65 4.30
C THR A 139 5.29 15.11 2.91
N GLU A 140 6.23 16.03 2.83
CA GLU A 140 6.88 16.45 1.59
C GLU A 140 7.55 15.26 0.87
N MET A 141 8.37 14.48 1.58
CA MET A 141 9.02 13.30 0.99
C MET A 141 8.01 12.26 0.49
N TYR A 142 6.93 12.01 1.25
CA TYR A 142 5.86 11.09 0.84
C TYR A 142 5.13 11.57 -0.43
N LEU A 143 4.81 12.86 -0.50
CA LEU A 143 4.17 13.45 -1.68
C LEU A 143 5.13 13.46 -2.86
N ALA A 144 6.43 13.72 -2.65
CA ALA A 144 7.46 13.65 -3.67
C ALA A 144 7.66 12.23 -4.22
N ASP A 145 7.57 11.19 -3.37
CA ASP A 145 7.60 9.78 -3.79
C ASP A 145 6.37 9.42 -4.63
N THR A 146 5.20 9.93 -4.26
CA THR A 146 3.94 9.70 -4.97
C THR A 146 3.86 10.45 -6.30
N GLU A 147 4.37 11.68 -6.33
CA GLU A 147 4.41 12.56 -7.49
C GLU A 147 5.46 12.10 -8.51
N GLY A 148 6.63 11.72 -8.01
CA GLY A 148 7.80 11.48 -8.81
C GLY A 148 8.48 12.75 -9.31
N ARG A 149 9.66 12.57 -9.89
CA ARG A 149 10.44 13.68 -10.41
C ARG A 149 9.84 14.15 -11.72
N GLN A 150 9.52 15.43 -11.82
CA GLN A 150 9.07 16.03 -13.07
C GLN A 150 10.19 16.03 -14.12
N LEU A 151 9.88 15.55 -15.33
CA LEU A 151 10.64 15.82 -16.55
C LEU A 151 10.18 17.14 -17.19
N ASN A 152 8.87 17.42 -17.07
CA ASN A 152 8.22 18.67 -17.43
C ASN A 152 6.89 18.76 -16.67
N ASP A 153 6.15 19.84 -16.88
CA ASP A 153 4.89 20.16 -16.21
C ASP A 153 3.79 19.11 -16.41
N LYS A 154 3.95 18.21 -17.40
CA LYS A 154 2.98 17.17 -17.76
C LYS A 154 3.45 15.75 -17.45
N LEU A 155 4.73 15.52 -17.20
CA LEU A 155 5.29 14.18 -17.08
C LEU A 155 6.23 14.11 -15.89
N SER A 156 5.96 13.18 -14.97
CA SER A 156 6.85 12.81 -13.88
C SER A 156 7.14 11.31 -13.88
N TYR A 157 8.24 10.90 -13.22
CA TYR A 157 8.66 9.51 -13.14
C TYR A 157 9.31 9.16 -11.79
N VAL A 158 9.23 7.88 -11.41
CA VAL A 158 9.79 7.29 -10.19
C VAL A 158 10.52 6.00 -10.54
N PRO A 159 11.86 6.00 -10.63
CA PRO A 159 12.64 4.79 -10.80
C PRO A 159 12.81 4.00 -9.49
N GLN A 160 12.64 2.68 -9.56
CA GLN A 160 12.88 1.76 -8.45
C GLN A 160 13.55 0.48 -8.94
N ALA A 161 14.28 -0.16 -8.04
CA ALA A 161 14.90 -1.46 -8.27
C ALA A 161 14.75 -2.34 -7.03
N SER A 162 14.56 -3.64 -7.22
CA SER A 162 14.48 -4.60 -6.14
C SER A 162 15.13 -5.93 -6.51
N PHE A 163 15.57 -6.63 -5.48
CA PHE A 163 16.10 -7.98 -5.54
C PHE A 163 15.55 -8.75 -4.34
N SER A 164 14.73 -9.76 -4.57
CA SER A 164 14.13 -10.55 -3.49
C SER A 164 13.90 -12.00 -3.89
N PRO A 165 13.92 -12.94 -2.93
CA PRO A 165 13.52 -14.30 -3.19
C PRO A 165 12.00 -14.39 -3.31
N VAL A 166 11.56 -15.34 -4.12
CA VAL A 166 10.17 -15.76 -4.26
C VAL A 166 10.09 -17.21 -3.80
N PHE A 167 9.35 -17.43 -2.72
CA PHE A 167 9.02 -18.76 -2.21
C PHE A 167 7.67 -19.19 -2.75
N GLU A 168 7.52 -20.49 -3.03
CA GLU A 168 6.21 -21.03 -3.38
C GLU A 168 5.35 -21.24 -2.14
N ASP A 169 4.04 -21.13 -2.35
CA ASP A 169 3.05 -21.42 -1.31
C ASP A 169 3.04 -22.90 -0.94
N ILE A 170 2.74 -23.19 0.32
CA ILE A 170 2.67 -24.56 0.86
C ILE A 170 1.78 -25.48 0.02
N ASN A 171 0.67 -24.96 -0.51
CA ASN A 171 -0.29 -25.74 -1.28
C ASN A 171 0.30 -26.25 -2.60
N ILE A 172 1.21 -25.50 -3.23
CA ILE A 172 1.90 -25.92 -4.46
C ILE A 172 2.71 -27.20 -4.17
N TYR A 173 3.50 -27.20 -3.10
CA TYR A 173 4.28 -28.39 -2.69
C TYR A 173 3.40 -29.60 -2.39
N GLN A 174 2.29 -29.41 -1.67
CA GLN A 174 1.36 -30.48 -1.33
C GLN A 174 0.70 -31.08 -2.58
N MET A 175 0.23 -30.25 -3.51
CA MET A 175 -0.39 -30.74 -4.74
C MET A 175 0.63 -31.41 -5.66
N ASP A 176 1.85 -30.89 -5.78
CA ASP A 176 2.91 -31.55 -6.55
C ASP A 176 3.17 -32.98 -6.04
N ALA A 177 3.24 -33.17 -4.71
CA ALA A 177 3.41 -34.49 -4.11
C ALA A 177 2.19 -35.40 -4.35
N ARG A 178 0.97 -34.87 -4.16
CA ARG A 178 -0.28 -35.61 -4.32
C ARG A 178 -0.54 -36.05 -5.77
N ILE A 179 -0.38 -35.15 -6.75
CA ILE A 179 -0.56 -35.47 -8.18
C ILE A 179 0.48 -36.51 -8.64
N ARG A 180 1.72 -36.44 -8.12
CA ARG A 180 2.76 -37.44 -8.41
C ARG A 180 2.57 -38.77 -7.66
N GLY A 181 1.57 -38.89 -6.79
CA GLY A 181 1.35 -40.10 -5.99
C GLY A 181 2.50 -40.42 -5.02
N ILE A 182 3.24 -39.41 -4.57
CA ILE A 182 4.43 -39.63 -3.73
C ILE A 182 4.00 -39.94 -2.30
N GLN A 183 4.28 -41.17 -1.88
CA GLN A 183 4.03 -41.64 -0.51
C GLN A 183 5.30 -41.72 0.34
N ASN A 184 6.45 -41.98 -0.29
CA ASN A 184 7.73 -42.05 0.40
C ASN A 184 8.25 -40.64 0.68
N PRO A 185 8.45 -40.24 1.96
CA PRO A 185 8.98 -38.91 2.30
C PRO A 185 10.31 -38.57 1.61
N ALA A 186 11.17 -39.56 1.37
CA ALA A 186 12.46 -39.36 0.72
C ALA A 186 12.36 -38.95 -0.77
N LEU A 187 11.19 -39.14 -1.39
CA LEU A 187 10.92 -38.78 -2.79
C LEU A 187 10.17 -37.45 -2.92
N LEU A 188 9.84 -36.78 -1.81
CA LEU A 188 9.13 -35.51 -1.85
C LEU A 188 9.95 -34.44 -2.59
N PRO A 189 9.30 -33.65 -3.47
CA PRO A 189 9.91 -32.47 -4.05
C PRO A 189 10.62 -31.61 -3.01
N LEU A 190 11.88 -31.27 -3.29
CA LEU A 190 12.65 -30.47 -2.36
C LEU A 190 12.07 -29.04 -2.27
N PRO A 191 12.13 -28.41 -1.08
CA PRO A 191 11.99 -26.96 -0.91
C PRO A 191 12.83 -26.18 -1.93
N ARG A 192 12.21 -25.19 -2.55
CA ARG A 192 12.78 -24.46 -3.68
C ARG A 192 12.37 -22.99 -3.65
N TYR A 193 13.11 -22.20 -4.41
CA TYR A 193 12.91 -20.77 -4.49
C TYR A 193 13.38 -20.28 -5.86
N SER A 194 12.95 -19.07 -6.18
CA SER A 194 13.55 -18.26 -7.24
C SER A 194 13.97 -16.91 -6.69
N TYR A 195 14.86 -16.23 -7.39
CA TYR A 195 15.14 -14.82 -7.17
C TYR A 195 14.45 -14.01 -8.24
N GLU A 196 13.86 -12.91 -7.82
CA GLU A 196 13.34 -11.87 -8.68
C GLU A 196 14.25 -10.65 -8.57
N SER A 197 14.73 -10.17 -9.71
CA SER A 197 15.37 -8.87 -9.87
C SER A 197 14.44 -8.03 -10.71
N LEU A 198 14.07 -6.85 -10.23
CA LEU A 198 13.12 -5.97 -10.90
C LEU A 198 13.73 -4.57 -10.96
N ILE A 199 13.61 -3.94 -12.13
CA ILE A 199 13.89 -2.51 -12.30
C ILE A 199 12.68 -1.95 -13.03
N ASP A 200 12.06 -0.91 -12.47
CA ASP A 200 10.99 -0.21 -13.15
C ASP A 200 11.10 1.30 -13.02
N SER A 201 10.38 1.98 -13.91
CA SER A 201 10.11 3.39 -13.81
C SER A 201 8.62 3.62 -13.96
N ARG A 202 7.98 4.03 -12.87
CA ARG A 202 6.59 4.48 -12.90
C ARG A 202 6.54 5.88 -13.47
N TYR A 203 5.52 6.18 -14.26
CA TYR A 203 5.31 7.49 -14.83
C TYR A 203 3.90 7.99 -14.54
N ARG A 204 3.77 9.32 -14.54
CA ARG A 204 2.50 10.01 -14.38
C ARG A 204 2.40 11.10 -15.45
N VAL A 205 1.32 11.08 -16.23
CA VAL A 205 1.04 12.05 -17.28
C VAL A 205 -0.21 12.86 -16.93
N ARG A 206 -0.07 14.18 -17.00
CA ARG A 206 -1.14 15.15 -16.80
C ARG A 206 -1.52 15.78 -18.11
N VAL A 207 -2.80 15.67 -18.43
CA VAL A 207 -3.41 16.38 -19.55
C VAL A 207 -4.59 17.17 -18.98
N PRO A 208 -4.66 18.50 -19.19
CA PRO A 208 -5.75 19.31 -18.69
C PRO A 208 -7.12 18.73 -19.06
N GLY A 209 -8.02 18.62 -18.09
CA GLY A 209 -9.37 18.09 -18.27
C GLY A 209 -9.49 16.56 -18.31
N LEU A 210 -8.38 15.81 -18.21
CA LEU A 210 -8.40 14.35 -18.11
C LEU A 210 -7.96 13.88 -16.72
N PRO A 211 -8.47 12.75 -16.21
CA PRO A 211 -7.88 12.07 -15.08
C PRO A 211 -6.39 11.79 -15.33
N VAL A 212 -5.61 11.81 -14.26
CA VAL A 212 -4.18 11.50 -14.32
C VAL A 212 -3.97 10.13 -14.94
N ILE A 213 -3.11 10.06 -15.94
CA ILE A 213 -2.67 8.80 -16.55
C ILE A 213 -1.46 8.32 -15.75
N THR A 214 -1.48 7.09 -15.28
CA THR A 214 -0.35 6.47 -14.57
C THR A 214 0.03 5.17 -15.23
N GLY A 215 1.31 4.83 -15.24
CA GLY A 215 1.77 3.53 -15.69
C GLY A 215 3.20 3.26 -15.28
N LEU A 216 3.79 2.21 -15.84
CA LEU A 216 5.18 1.84 -15.63
C LEU A 216 5.79 1.18 -16.86
N VAL A 217 7.11 1.28 -16.91
CA VAL A 217 7.98 0.44 -17.75
C VAL A 217 8.82 -0.40 -16.79
N GLU A 218 8.81 -1.72 -16.93
CA GLU A 218 9.50 -2.64 -16.03
C GLU A 218 10.29 -3.69 -16.81
N GLU A 219 11.47 -3.99 -16.30
CA GLU A 219 12.28 -5.14 -16.65
C GLU A 219 12.41 -6.04 -15.43
N ARG A 220 11.91 -7.26 -15.54
CA ARG A 220 11.88 -8.25 -14.47
C ARG A 220 12.62 -9.49 -14.90
N ASN A 221 13.57 -9.94 -14.09
CA ASN A 221 14.23 -11.23 -14.23
C ASN A 221 13.86 -12.14 -13.05
N GLN A 222 13.21 -13.26 -13.33
CA GLN A 222 12.95 -14.31 -12.35
C GLN A 222 13.78 -15.55 -12.69
N ARG A 223 14.64 -15.98 -11.75
CA ARG A 223 15.52 -17.13 -11.96
C ARG A 223 15.55 -18.07 -10.76
N GLY A 224 15.47 -19.37 -10.99
CA GLY A 224 15.48 -20.38 -9.94
C GLY A 224 14.53 -21.54 -10.24
N THR A 225 14.31 -22.39 -9.24
CA THR A 225 13.55 -23.63 -9.39
C THR A 225 12.15 -23.46 -8.84
N PHE A 226 11.13 -23.72 -9.65
CA PHE A 226 9.72 -23.66 -9.25
C PHE A 226 8.88 -24.74 -9.96
N SER A 227 7.64 -24.94 -9.53
CA SER A 227 6.68 -25.85 -10.15
C SER A 227 5.99 -25.20 -11.32
N PHE A 228 5.97 -25.88 -12.46
CA PHE A 228 5.33 -25.38 -13.67
C PHE A 228 3.82 -25.50 -13.49
N PRO A 229 3.05 -24.42 -13.67
CA PRO A 229 1.60 -24.54 -13.53
C PRO A 229 0.97 -25.32 -14.69
N ASN A 230 1.57 -25.29 -15.88
CA ASN A 230 1.09 -25.96 -17.09
C ASN A 230 1.52 -27.42 -17.22
N GLU A 231 2.57 -27.82 -16.50
CA GLU A 231 3.18 -29.15 -16.59
C GLU A 231 3.48 -29.68 -15.20
N LEU A 232 3.41 -30.99 -14.98
CA LEU A 232 3.87 -31.59 -13.72
C LEU A 232 5.41 -31.68 -13.70
N LEU A 233 6.07 -30.54 -13.84
CA LEU A 233 7.51 -30.40 -13.92
C LEU A 233 8.00 -29.46 -12.81
N ILE A 234 9.19 -29.72 -12.29
CA ILE A 234 9.88 -28.86 -11.34
C ILE A 234 11.28 -28.68 -11.90
N GLN A 235 11.62 -27.46 -12.29
CA GLN A 235 12.87 -27.21 -13.00
C GLN A 235 13.34 -25.77 -12.76
N TYR A 236 14.65 -25.58 -12.92
CA TYR A 236 15.26 -24.26 -12.99
C TYR A 236 14.83 -23.51 -14.26
N ARG A 237 14.55 -22.22 -14.13
CA ARG A 237 14.30 -21.29 -15.24
C ARG A 237 14.98 -19.96 -15.01
N ASN A 238 15.06 -19.20 -16.08
CA ASN A 238 15.56 -17.85 -16.12
C ASN A 238 14.71 -17.04 -17.12
N THR A 239 13.62 -16.49 -16.61
CA THR A 239 12.64 -15.72 -17.40
C THR A 239 12.88 -14.22 -17.25
N PHE A 240 12.94 -13.54 -18.39
CA PHE A 240 12.93 -12.09 -18.50
C PHE A 240 11.57 -11.61 -18.99
N ASP A 241 10.98 -10.67 -18.27
CA ASP A 241 9.72 -10.01 -18.59
C ASP A 241 10.00 -8.53 -18.86
N THR A 242 9.77 -8.08 -20.10
CA THR A 242 9.67 -6.66 -20.44
C THR A 242 8.20 -6.27 -20.36
N ILE A 243 7.88 -5.33 -19.47
CA ILE A 243 6.51 -4.95 -19.14
C ILE A 243 6.29 -3.47 -19.45
N PHE A 244 5.19 -3.18 -20.12
CA PHE A 244 4.68 -1.83 -20.31
C PHE A 244 3.22 -1.79 -19.88
N ASN A 245 2.86 -0.87 -18.98
CA ASN A 245 1.46 -0.68 -18.61
C ASN A 245 1.07 0.81 -18.61
N GLY A 246 -0.24 1.03 -18.59
CA GLY A 246 -0.85 2.34 -18.44
C GLY A 246 -2.32 2.24 -18.07
N GLY A 247 -2.77 3.17 -17.24
CA GLY A 247 -4.14 3.30 -16.77
C GLY A 247 -4.50 4.75 -16.47
N ILE A 248 -5.76 4.98 -16.16
CA ILE A 248 -6.30 6.29 -15.77
C ILE A 248 -6.81 6.23 -14.33
N ASN A 249 -6.78 7.36 -13.62
CA ASN A 249 -7.14 7.40 -12.20
C ASN A 249 -8.39 8.27 -11.95
N PRO A 250 -9.59 7.90 -12.44
CA PRO A 250 -10.79 8.65 -12.12
C PRO A 250 -11.16 8.51 -10.64
N VAL A 251 -11.56 9.63 -10.04
CA VAL A 251 -12.06 9.70 -8.67
C VAL A 251 -13.54 10.09 -8.74
N LEU A 252 -14.41 9.25 -8.21
CA LEU A 252 -15.83 9.54 -8.05
C LEU A 252 -16.11 10.02 -6.64
N SER A 253 -16.79 11.16 -6.52
CA SER A 253 -17.18 11.74 -5.24
C SER A 253 -18.67 11.53 -4.97
N PHE A 254 -19.00 10.93 -3.83
CA PHE A 254 -20.37 10.70 -3.35
C PHE A 254 -20.51 11.22 -1.91
N GLY A 255 -21.05 12.43 -1.77
CA GLY A 255 -21.01 13.17 -0.51
C GLY A 255 -19.56 13.42 -0.07
N ASP A 256 -19.24 13.04 1.16
CA ASP A 256 -17.88 13.09 1.71
C ASP A 256 -17.02 11.85 1.34
N ASN A 257 -17.62 10.88 0.65
CA ASN A 257 -16.93 9.65 0.28
C ASN A 257 -16.32 9.76 -1.11
N ARG A 258 -15.13 9.20 -1.30
CA ARG A 258 -14.45 9.13 -2.58
C ARG A 258 -14.16 7.68 -2.93
N ILE A 259 -14.35 7.35 -4.19
CA ILE A 259 -13.99 6.06 -4.77
C ILE A 259 -13.01 6.33 -5.89
N SER A 260 -11.77 5.89 -5.70
CA SER A 260 -10.72 5.96 -6.70
C SER A 260 -10.69 4.64 -7.45
N PHE A 261 -10.67 4.73 -8.78
CA PHE A 261 -10.49 3.60 -9.67
C PHE A 261 -9.17 3.79 -10.43
N ASN A 262 -8.46 2.70 -10.70
CA ASN A 262 -7.34 2.66 -11.62
C ASN A 262 -7.51 1.48 -12.59
N PRO A 263 -8.38 1.61 -13.61
CA PRO A 263 -8.40 0.68 -14.72
C PRO A 263 -7.21 0.91 -15.66
N GLY A 264 -6.67 -0.16 -16.20
CA GLY A 264 -5.60 -0.05 -17.18
C GLY A 264 -5.29 -1.36 -17.92
N LEU A 265 -4.31 -1.23 -18.80
CA LEU A 265 -3.83 -2.30 -19.67
C LEU A 265 -2.33 -2.48 -19.46
N GLN A 266 -1.87 -3.72 -19.61
CA GLN A 266 -0.47 -4.10 -19.52
C GLN A 266 -0.12 -5.08 -20.65
N PHE A 267 1.06 -4.91 -21.21
CA PHE A 267 1.68 -5.81 -22.18
C PHE A 267 2.96 -6.35 -21.56
N THR A 268 3.13 -7.67 -21.59
CA THR A 268 4.34 -8.33 -21.11
C THR A 268 4.93 -9.18 -22.22
N VAL A 269 6.20 -8.96 -22.53
CA VAL A 269 7.00 -9.82 -23.39
C VAL A 269 7.87 -10.69 -22.48
N ARG A 270 7.49 -11.96 -22.33
CA ARG A 270 8.22 -12.94 -21.52
C ARG A 270 9.13 -13.78 -22.40
N ARG A 271 10.41 -13.88 -22.07
CA ARG A 271 11.38 -14.73 -22.75
C ARG A 271 12.16 -15.54 -21.72
N ASP A 272 12.25 -16.85 -21.96
CA ASP A 272 13.01 -17.75 -21.10
C ASP A 272 14.32 -18.14 -21.76
N ALA A 273 15.42 -18.05 -21.02
CA ALA A 273 16.76 -18.33 -21.55
C ALA A 273 17.07 -19.84 -21.61
N ASP A 274 16.41 -20.67 -20.79
CA ASP A 274 16.75 -22.09 -20.62
C ASP A 274 15.83 -23.02 -21.45
N ALA A 275 14.56 -22.68 -21.56
CA ALA A 275 13.51 -23.42 -22.25
C ALA A 275 12.47 -22.45 -22.90
N PRO A 276 12.85 -21.75 -24.00
CA PRO A 276 11.95 -20.83 -24.70
C PRO A 276 10.59 -21.45 -25.04
N GLN A 277 10.55 -22.70 -25.51
CA GLN A 277 9.31 -23.41 -25.84
C GLN A 277 8.32 -23.55 -24.68
N ALA A 278 8.82 -23.65 -23.44
CA ALA A 278 7.98 -23.90 -22.28
C ALA A 278 7.46 -22.61 -21.62
N MET A 279 8.09 -21.45 -21.87
CA MET A 279 7.88 -20.24 -21.05
C MET A 279 7.84 -18.93 -21.85
N SER A 280 8.36 -18.88 -23.08
CA SER A 280 8.30 -17.66 -23.90
C SER A 280 6.85 -17.34 -24.28
N GLN A 281 6.41 -16.14 -23.92
CA GLN A 281 5.01 -15.74 -24.05
C GLN A 281 4.86 -14.25 -24.37
N ASN A 282 3.81 -13.89 -25.08
CA ASN A 282 3.37 -12.50 -25.20
C ASN A 282 2.02 -12.37 -24.49
N LEU A 283 1.97 -11.59 -23.43
CA LEU A 283 0.82 -11.50 -22.54
C LEU A 283 0.17 -10.13 -22.64
N PHE A 284 -1.14 -10.13 -22.54
CA PHE A 284 -1.97 -8.95 -22.44
C PHE A 284 -2.80 -9.06 -21.16
N ARG A 285 -2.71 -8.03 -20.32
CA ARG A 285 -3.41 -7.95 -19.04
C ARG A 285 -4.32 -6.73 -19.01
N GLN A 286 -5.53 -6.96 -18.54
CA GLN A 286 -6.46 -5.94 -18.09
C GLN A 286 -6.43 -5.94 -16.56
N PHE A 287 -6.39 -4.76 -15.96
CA PHE A 287 -6.46 -4.63 -14.51
C PHE A 287 -7.41 -3.51 -14.10
N LEU A 288 -7.94 -3.64 -12.89
CA LEU A 288 -8.72 -2.64 -12.20
C LEU A 288 -8.31 -2.66 -10.73
N TYR A 289 -7.83 -1.53 -10.23
CA TYR A 289 -7.68 -1.30 -8.79
C TYR A 289 -8.79 -0.38 -8.31
N VAL A 290 -9.31 -0.63 -7.11
CA VAL A 290 -10.34 0.19 -6.47
C VAL A 290 -9.95 0.45 -5.03
N ASN A 291 -10.09 1.69 -4.59
CA ASN A 291 -9.93 2.06 -3.19
C ASN A 291 -10.94 3.15 -2.81
N THR A 292 -11.45 3.08 -1.58
CA THR A 292 -12.42 4.05 -1.08
C THR A 292 -11.88 4.80 0.12
N THR A 293 -12.36 6.01 0.32
CA THR A 293 -12.28 6.61 1.65
C THR A 293 -13.19 5.83 2.63
N PRO A 294 -12.98 5.97 3.94
CA PRO A 294 -13.80 5.29 4.94
C PRO A 294 -15.26 5.77 4.92
N PHE A 295 -16.17 4.93 4.45
CA PHE A 295 -17.61 5.18 4.49
C PHE A 295 -18.08 5.34 5.93
N PHE A 296 -18.83 6.40 6.18
CA PHE A 296 -19.35 6.77 7.49
C PHE A 296 -18.26 6.85 8.58
N ASN A 297 -17.00 7.09 8.20
CA ASN A 297 -15.84 7.03 9.09
C ASN A 297 -15.60 5.67 9.75
N TRP A 298 -15.99 4.56 9.10
CA TRP A 298 -15.87 3.22 9.69
C TRP A 298 -15.41 2.13 8.73
N ILE A 299 -15.78 2.17 7.45
CA ILE A 299 -15.51 1.07 6.52
C ILE A 299 -14.80 1.59 5.29
N ALA A 300 -13.54 1.19 5.09
CA ALA A 300 -12.84 1.40 3.83
C ALA A 300 -12.79 0.09 3.05
N VAL A 301 -12.93 0.19 1.73
CA VAL A 301 -12.86 -0.93 0.81
C VAL A 301 -11.68 -0.73 -0.13
N SER A 302 -10.88 -1.76 -0.30
CA SER A 302 -9.84 -1.85 -1.32
C SER A 302 -9.98 -3.16 -2.08
N GLY A 303 -9.57 -3.18 -3.34
CA GLY A 303 -9.62 -4.39 -4.12
C GLY A 303 -8.93 -4.25 -5.46
N ASP A 304 -8.70 -5.40 -6.08
CA ASP A 304 -8.16 -5.50 -7.42
C ASP A 304 -8.86 -6.60 -8.20
N ALA A 305 -8.86 -6.46 -9.52
CA ALA A 305 -9.24 -7.50 -10.45
C ALA A 305 -8.28 -7.46 -11.63
N ILE A 306 -7.73 -8.61 -12.00
CA ILE A 306 -6.86 -8.74 -13.17
C ILE A 306 -7.32 -9.89 -14.05
N ARG A 307 -7.11 -9.72 -15.35
CA ARG A 307 -7.24 -10.79 -16.33
C ARG A 307 -6.09 -10.66 -17.31
N GLU A 308 -5.19 -11.62 -17.27
CA GLU A 308 -4.05 -11.75 -18.17
C GLU A 308 -4.24 -12.96 -19.08
N THR A 309 -3.88 -12.83 -20.35
CA THR A 309 -3.90 -13.94 -21.30
C THR A 309 -2.89 -13.72 -22.41
N GLY A 310 -2.40 -14.81 -22.99
CA GLY A 310 -1.50 -14.71 -24.13
C GLY A 310 -1.09 -16.04 -24.71
N PRO A 311 -0.68 -16.08 -25.98
CA PRO A 311 -0.09 -17.27 -26.59
C PRO A 311 1.37 -17.45 -26.18
N PHE A 312 1.79 -18.71 -26.06
CA PHE A 312 3.20 -19.07 -26.06
C PHE A 312 3.77 -18.85 -27.47
N VAL A 313 5.03 -18.42 -27.55
CA VAL A 313 5.65 -18.05 -28.82
C VAL A 313 6.05 -19.29 -29.62
N ASP A 314 6.62 -20.29 -28.96
CA ASP A 314 7.20 -21.47 -29.61
C ASP A 314 6.42 -22.76 -29.31
N ALA A 315 5.21 -22.65 -28.77
CA ALA A 315 4.34 -23.79 -28.46
C ALA A 315 2.88 -23.49 -28.82
N ASN A 316 2.12 -24.53 -29.16
CA ASN A 316 0.69 -24.41 -29.44
C ASN A 316 -0.16 -24.32 -28.16
N LEU A 317 0.20 -23.40 -27.27
CA LEU A 317 -0.35 -23.24 -25.94
C LEU A 317 -0.79 -21.79 -25.73
N HIS A 318 -1.82 -21.58 -24.92
CA HIS A 318 -2.16 -20.27 -24.39
C HIS A 318 -2.42 -20.38 -22.90
N SER A 319 -2.15 -19.30 -22.16
CA SER A 319 -2.52 -19.19 -20.76
C SER A 319 -3.56 -18.11 -20.53
N ARG A 320 -4.26 -18.25 -19.41
CA ARG A 320 -5.12 -17.24 -18.82
C ARG A 320 -4.88 -17.22 -17.31
N ASP A 321 -4.56 -16.08 -16.74
CA ASP A 321 -4.55 -15.84 -15.30
C ASP A 321 -5.66 -14.82 -14.99
N ALA A 322 -6.60 -15.18 -14.13
CA ALA A 322 -7.63 -14.29 -13.66
C ALA A 322 -7.63 -14.29 -12.14
N SER A 323 -7.51 -13.12 -11.52
CA SER A 323 -7.61 -13.00 -10.07
C SER A 323 -8.40 -11.78 -9.66
N ALA A 324 -8.96 -11.85 -8.46
CA ALA A 324 -9.60 -10.72 -7.81
C ALA A 324 -9.36 -10.79 -6.30
N LEU A 325 -9.21 -9.62 -5.69
CA LEU A 325 -9.09 -9.41 -4.26
C LEU A 325 -10.12 -8.36 -3.83
N LEU A 326 -10.76 -8.59 -2.70
CA LEU A 326 -11.58 -7.60 -2.01
C LEU A 326 -11.22 -7.61 -0.53
N GLU A 327 -10.84 -6.44 -0.01
CA GLU A 327 -10.45 -6.21 1.38
C GLU A 327 -11.32 -5.12 2.00
N PHE A 328 -11.66 -5.33 3.28
CA PHE A 328 -12.39 -4.40 4.12
C PHE A 328 -11.52 -4.04 5.32
N THR A 329 -11.34 -2.74 5.53
CA THR A 329 -10.79 -2.20 6.76
C THR A 329 -11.93 -1.59 7.58
N VAL A 330 -12.18 -2.16 8.75
CA VAL A 330 -13.23 -1.76 9.68
C VAL A 330 -12.62 -1.11 10.91
N GLY A 331 -12.92 0.17 11.11
CA GLY A 331 -12.42 0.99 12.21
C GLY A 331 -12.47 2.46 11.85
N ARG A 332 -12.43 3.33 12.87
CA ARG A 332 -12.36 4.77 12.61
C ARG A 332 -11.00 5.11 12.00
N PRO A 333 -10.92 6.03 11.02
CA PRO A 333 -9.66 6.36 10.33
C PRO A 333 -8.56 6.85 11.29
N TRP A 334 -8.98 7.59 12.31
CA TRP A 334 -8.14 8.12 13.38
C TRP A 334 -7.98 7.16 14.57
N ALA A 335 -8.64 6.00 14.57
CA ALA A 335 -8.45 5.01 15.62
C ALA A 335 -7.08 4.35 15.49
N ARG A 336 -6.53 3.96 16.64
CA ARG A 336 -5.28 3.20 16.68
C ARG A 336 -5.46 1.73 16.29
N THR A 337 -6.68 1.20 16.26
CA THR A 337 -6.94 -0.20 15.97
C THR A 337 -7.94 -0.31 14.83
N ALA A 338 -7.68 -1.19 13.88
CA ALA A 338 -8.58 -1.55 12.80
C ALA A 338 -8.66 -3.07 12.67
N PHE A 339 -9.85 -3.57 12.34
CA PHE A 339 -10.05 -4.93 11.89
C PHE A 339 -9.91 -4.97 10.36
N VAL A 340 -9.20 -5.97 9.84
CA VAL A 340 -8.98 -6.13 8.40
C VAL A 340 -9.45 -7.53 8.01
N THR A 341 -10.22 -7.64 6.94
CA THR A 341 -10.70 -8.92 6.42
C THR A 341 -10.78 -8.88 4.91
N GLY A 342 -10.56 -10.00 4.25
CA GLY A 342 -10.58 -10.04 2.80
C GLY A 342 -10.78 -11.41 2.20
N TYR A 343 -11.07 -11.41 0.90
CA TYR A 343 -11.24 -12.59 0.09
C TYR A 343 -10.50 -12.43 -1.24
N GLN A 344 -9.71 -13.43 -1.60
CA GLN A 344 -8.98 -13.50 -2.86
C GLN A 344 -9.35 -14.77 -3.62
N ILE A 345 -9.47 -14.64 -4.92
CA ILE A 345 -9.56 -15.76 -5.87
C ILE A 345 -8.50 -15.59 -6.95
N ARG A 346 -7.94 -16.71 -7.43
CA ARG A 346 -7.06 -16.74 -8.58
C ARG A 346 -7.24 -18.04 -9.34
N ASP A 347 -7.30 -17.94 -10.65
CA ASP A 347 -7.56 -19.02 -11.58
C ASP A 347 -6.56 -18.92 -12.76
N VAL A 348 -5.64 -19.87 -12.81
CA VAL A 348 -4.64 -19.98 -13.88
C VAL A 348 -4.96 -21.19 -14.74
N LEU A 349 -5.25 -20.96 -16.02
CA LEU A 349 -5.50 -21.99 -17.02
C LEU A 349 -4.42 -22.03 -18.08
N PHE A 350 -4.12 -23.24 -18.53
CA PHE A 350 -3.31 -23.51 -19.71
C PHE A 350 -4.06 -24.47 -20.60
N ARG A 351 -4.22 -24.07 -21.87
CA ARG A 351 -4.97 -24.83 -22.85
C ARG A 351 -4.21 -24.88 -24.16
N PRO A 352 -4.15 -26.04 -24.85
CA PRO A 352 -3.68 -26.05 -26.22
C PRO A 352 -4.58 -25.17 -27.08
N LYS A 353 -4.03 -24.55 -28.13
CA LYS A 353 -4.83 -23.73 -29.06
C LYS A 353 -5.82 -24.58 -29.89
N ASN A 354 -5.67 -25.90 -29.90
CA ASN A 354 -6.51 -26.81 -30.66
C ASN A 354 -7.72 -27.27 -29.83
N LEU A 355 -8.91 -26.85 -30.25
CA LEU A 355 -10.22 -27.10 -29.62
C LEU A 355 -10.61 -28.60 -29.49
N ASN A 356 -9.87 -29.51 -30.12
CA ASN A 356 -10.27 -30.92 -30.32
C ASN A 356 -9.58 -31.92 -29.37
N GLN A 357 -8.83 -31.47 -28.35
CA GLN A 357 -8.26 -32.34 -27.32
C GLN A 357 -8.82 -32.00 -25.93
N PRO A 358 -9.88 -32.70 -25.46
CA PRO A 358 -10.57 -32.36 -24.22
C PRO A 358 -9.82 -32.73 -22.92
N TYR A 359 -8.62 -33.33 -22.99
CA TYR A 359 -7.94 -33.94 -21.82
C TYR A 359 -6.55 -33.37 -21.50
N THR A 360 -6.17 -32.24 -22.08
CA THR A 360 -4.83 -31.64 -21.93
C THR A 360 -4.81 -30.33 -21.14
N ASP A 361 -5.94 -29.96 -20.53
CA ASP A 361 -6.05 -28.74 -19.75
C ASP A 361 -5.28 -28.89 -18.43
N ALA A 362 -4.47 -27.87 -18.12
CA ALA A 362 -3.86 -27.71 -16.82
C ALA A 362 -4.45 -26.47 -16.15
N GLU A 363 -4.86 -26.63 -14.90
CA GLU A 363 -5.54 -25.60 -14.12
C GLU A 363 -4.93 -25.51 -12.74
N TYR A 364 -4.76 -24.29 -12.26
CA TYR A 364 -4.43 -23.99 -10.88
C TYR A 364 -5.39 -22.92 -10.37
N PHE A 365 -6.26 -23.33 -9.46
CA PHE A 365 -7.24 -22.47 -8.81
C PHE A 365 -6.88 -22.31 -7.34
N THR A 366 -6.99 -21.10 -6.81
CA THR A 366 -6.79 -20.85 -5.39
C THR A 366 -7.76 -19.81 -4.86
N THR A 367 -8.17 -20.01 -3.62
CA THR A 367 -8.98 -19.07 -2.85
C THR A 367 -8.31 -18.82 -1.51
N SER A 368 -8.37 -17.58 -1.05
CA SER A 368 -7.88 -17.19 0.27
C SER A 368 -8.95 -16.35 0.96
N THR A 369 -9.21 -16.67 2.23
CA THR A 369 -10.00 -15.82 3.13
C THR A 369 -9.13 -15.49 4.31
N TYR A 370 -9.05 -14.23 4.70
CA TYR A 370 -8.25 -13.83 5.85
C TYR A 370 -8.97 -12.80 6.72
N ALA A 371 -8.64 -12.80 8.00
CA ALA A 371 -9.09 -11.82 8.96
C ALA A 371 -7.98 -11.51 9.96
N GLY A 372 -7.93 -10.28 10.45
CA GLY A 372 -6.88 -9.85 11.35
C GLY A 372 -7.16 -8.52 12.02
N ILE A 373 -6.25 -8.15 12.93
CA ILE A 373 -6.29 -6.87 13.64
C ILE A 373 -4.96 -6.17 13.37
N GLN A 374 -5.05 -4.89 13.03
CA GLN A 374 -3.92 -3.99 12.92
C GLN A 374 -4.01 -2.92 14.00
N ARG A 375 -2.87 -2.58 14.62
CA ARG A 375 -2.76 -1.57 15.65
C ARG A 375 -1.56 -0.65 15.44
N LYS A 376 -1.79 0.65 15.58
CA LYS A 376 -0.78 1.70 15.68
C LYS A 376 -0.43 1.95 17.15
N PHE A 377 0.87 2.01 17.46
CA PHE A 377 1.41 2.32 18.78
C PHE A 377 2.22 3.61 18.66
N GLY A 378 1.61 4.72 19.09
CA GLY A 378 2.11 6.05 18.74
C GLY A 378 2.07 6.27 17.22
N GLU A 379 2.95 7.15 16.73
CA GLU A 379 3.06 7.45 15.30
C GLU A 379 4.05 6.53 14.57
N SER A 380 4.98 5.91 15.31
CA SER A 380 6.14 5.24 14.72
C SER A 380 5.97 3.74 14.51
N VAL A 381 5.10 3.06 15.26
CA VAL A 381 4.98 1.59 15.21
C VAL A 381 3.60 1.18 14.75
N ARG A 382 3.53 0.28 13.76
CA ARG A 382 2.32 -0.39 13.34
C ARG A 382 2.55 -1.89 13.39
N ALA A 383 1.70 -2.61 14.11
CA ALA A 383 1.74 -4.07 14.15
C ALA A 383 0.41 -4.67 13.74
N GLY A 384 0.43 -5.84 13.13
CA GLY A 384 -0.77 -6.57 12.74
C GLY A 384 -0.60 -8.07 12.93
N PHE A 385 -1.71 -8.74 13.19
CA PHE A 385 -1.81 -10.19 13.23
C PHE A 385 -3.01 -10.62 12.39
N PHE A 386 -2.81 -11.62 11.55
CA PHE A 386 -3.77 -12.10 10.56
C PHE A 386 -3.84 -13.61 10.61
N ALA A 387 -5.00 -14.17 10.32
CA ALA A 387 -5.16 -15.59 10.05
C ALA A 387 -5.78 -15.74 8.67
N GLU A 388 -5.08 -16.47 7.81
CA GLU A 388 -5.52 -16.79 6.46
C GLU A 388 -5.89 -18.27 6.36
N TYR A 389 -6.94 -18.56 5.62
CA TYR A 389 -7.31 -19.90 5.18
C TYR A 389 -7.17 -20.00 3.66
N LEU A 390 -6.18 -20.76 3.22
CA LEU A 390 -5.80 -20.92 1.82
C LEU A 390 -6.27 -22.28 1.32
N ARG A 391 -7.06 -22.31 0.24
CA ARG A 391 -7.49 -23.53 -0.43
C ARG A 391 -7.11 -23.46 -1.90
N SER A 392 -6.50 -24.53 -2.38
CA SER A 392 -6.07 -24.61 -3.77
C SER A 392 -6.44 -25.95 -4.39
N TRP A 393 -6.70 -25.93 -5.68
CA TRP A 393 -7.00 -27.08 -6.50
C TRP A 393 -6.17 -27.01 -7.78
N ARG A 394 -5.60 -28.14 -8.17
CA ARG A 394 -4.80 -28.28 -9.37
C ARG A 394 -5.30 -29.44 -10.20
N VAL A 395 -5.45 -29.22 -11.50
CA VAL A 395 -5.73 -30.25 -12.51
C VAL A 395 -4.54 -30.36 -13.44
N GLN A 396 -4.17 -31.59 -13.77
CA GLN A 396 -3.16 -31.90 -14.76
C GLN A 396 -3.62 -33.10 -15.58
N GLY A 397 -4.27 -32.84 -16.71
CA GLY A 397 -4.88 -33.89 -17.53
C GLY A 397 -5.88 -34.73 -16.71
N PRO A 398 -5.72 -36.06 -16.59
CA PRO A 398 -6.64 -36.90 -15.81
C PRO A 398 -6.43 -36.81 -14.28
N ALA A 399 -5.34 -36.21 -13.82
CA ALA A 399 -5.00 -36.15 -12.40
C ALA A 399 -5.45 -34.82 -11.79
N TYR A 400 -5.89 -34.86 -10.53
CA TYR A 400 -6.20 -33.66 -9.76
C TYR A 400 -5.75 -33.80 -8.31
N ALA A 401 -5.47 -32.66 -7.67
CA ALA A 401 -5.23 -32.61 -6.23
C ALA A 401 -5.83 -31.34 -5.64
N ILE A 402 -6.19 -31.43 -4.36
CA ILE A 402 -6.61 -30.31 -3.54
C ILE A 402 -5.58 -30.17 -2.42
N ALA A 403 -5.28 -28.95 -2.00
CA ALA A 403 -4.49 -28.66 -0.81
C ALA A 403 -5.14 -27.51 -0.04
N GLN A 404 -5.02 -27.55 1.29
CA GLN A 404 -5.61 -26.56 2.17
C GLN A 404 -4.60 -26.26 3.28
N ALA A 405 -4.55 -25.02 3.73
CA ALA A 405 -3.65 -24.60 4.79
C ALA A 405 -4.22 -23.44 5.60
N ILE A 406 -3.93 -23.46 6.91
CA ILE A 406 -4.15 -22.33 7.80
C ILE A 406 -2.81 -21.61 7.96
N ARG A 407 -2.85 -20.28 7.84
CA ARG A 407 -1.68 -19.40 7.79
C ARG A 407 -1.81 -18.22 8.75
N PRO A 408 -1.48 -18.38 10.05
CA PRO A 408 -1.31 -17.24 10.92
C PRO A 408 -0.11 -16.42 10.47
N ALA A 409 -0.26 -15.10 10.40
CA ALA A 409 0.75 -14.17 9.95
C ALA A 409 0.82 -12.96 10.87
N PHE A 410 1.99 -12.33 10.92
CA PHE A 410 2.19 -11.07 11.60
C PHE A 410 2.96 -10.10 10.71
N ARG A 411 2.78 -8.81 10.97
CA ARG A 411 3.57 -7.73 10.39
C ARG A 411 3.88 -6.71 11.46
N VAL A 412 5.09 -6.16 11.42
CA VAL A 412 5.54 -5.04 12.25
C VAL A 412 6.29 -4.05 11.36
N ASP A 413 5.80 -2.82 11.31
CA ASP A 413 6.47 -1.68 10.70
C ASP A 413 6.89 -0.72 11.80
N TYR A 414 8.15 -0.29 11.77
CA TYR A 414 8.68 0.78 12.59
C TYR A 414 9.26 1.87 11.68
N LEU A 415 8.59 3.02 11.65
CA LEU A 415 8.92 4.18 10.82
C LEU A 415 8.88 5.43 11.71
N PRO A 416 9.93 5.69 12.50
CA PRO A 416 10.01 6.87 13.36
C PRO A 416 10.02 8.18 12.56
N ILE A 417 9.30 9.20 13.06
CA ILE A 417 9.23 10.52 12.42
C ILE A 417 10.61 11.20 12.38
N ALA A 418 11.32 11.17 13.50
CA ALA A 418 12.62 11.82 13.69
C ALA A 418 13.83 11.06 13.11
N SER A 419 13.64 9.94 12.40
CA SER A 419 14.75 9.06 12.02
C SER A 419 14.70 8.65 10.55
N HIS A 420 15.87 8.71 9.92
CA HIS A 420 16.11 8.21 8.57
C HIS A 420 16.05 6.67 8.48
N TRP A 421 16.05 5.98 9.61
CA TRP A 421 15.99 4.53 9.68
C TRP A 421 14.57 4.02 9.89
N GLY A 422 14.19 3.03 9.08
CA GLY A 422 12.97 2.25 9.22
C GLY A 422 13.26 0.76 9.36
N PHE A 423 12.38 0.03 10.03
CA PHE A 423 12.45 -1.42 10.18
C PHE A 423 11.11 -2.04 9.79
N HIS A 424 11.17 -3.15 9.08
CA HIS A 424 10.00 -3.93 8.72
C HIS A 424 10.28 -5.42 8.97
N ALA A 425 9.35 -6.08 9.64
CA ALA A 425 9.37 -7.51 9.84
C ALA A 425 7.99 -8.10 9.56
N GLU A 426 7.96 -9.24 8.90
CA GLU A 426 6.76 -10.02 8.69
C GLU A 426 7.08 -11.51 8.79
N GLY A 427 6.07 -12.29 9.15
CA GLY A 427 6.20 -13.73 9.22
C GLY A 427 4.86 -14.41 9.07
N MET A 428 4.90 -15.65 8.60
CA MET A 428 3.73 -16.43 8.28
C MET A 428 4.01 -17.90 8.54
N TRP A 429 3.17 -18.52 9.35
CA TRP A 429 3.26 -19.92 9.72
C TRP A 429 2.27 -20.71 8.90
N SER A 430 2.71 -21.60 8.01
CA SER A 430 1.77 -22.38 7.18
C SER A 430 1.67 -23.81 7.68
N ARG A 431 0.44 -24.25 7.96
CA ARG A 431 0.13 -25.63 8.33
C ARG A 431 -0.87 -26.22 7.34
N GLY A 432 -0.49 -27.31 6.68
CA GLY A 432 -1.36 -28.03 5.76
C GLY A 432 -2.47 -28.81 6.47
N GLU A 433 -3.59 -29.03 5.80
CA GLU A 433 -4.67 -29.89 6.28
C GLU A 433 -4.57 -31.30 5.66
N GLY A 434 -4.31 -32.29 6.51
CA GLY A 434 -4.14 -33.68 6.09
C GLY A 434 -2.83 -33.98 5.35
N PHE A 435 -1.93 -33.01 5.17
CA PHE A 435 -0.58 -33.22 4.64
C PHE A 435 0.42 -32.25 5.28
N HIS A 436 1.28 -32.79 6.15
CA HIS A 436 2.12 -31.98 7.05
C HIS A 436 3.60 -31.95 6.68
N ALA A 437 4.03 -32.68 5.64
CA ALA A 437 5.46 -32.76 5.30
C ALA A 437 6.03 -31.42 4.77
N TYR A 438 5.17 -30.48 4.36
CA TYR A 438 5.55 -29.13 3.94
C TYR A 438 5.14 -28.03 4.90
N ASP A 439 4.71 -28.38 6.11
CA ASP A 439 4.45 -27.40 7.15
C ASP A 439 5.70 -26.52 7.36
N ASN A 440 5.52 -25.20 7.32
CA ASN A 440 6.62 -24.26 7.24
C ASN A 440 6.38 -22.92 7.93
N ILE A 441 7.46 -22.15 8.03
CA ILE A 441 7.46 -20.76 8.46
C ILE A 441 8.19 -19.95 7.39
N ASN A 442 7.57 -18.88 6.93
CA ASN A 442 8.20 -17.88 6.09
C ASN A 442 8.37 -16.59 6.91
N ASN A 443 9.58 -16.02 6.94
CA ASN A 443 9.85 -14.75 7.62
C ASN A 443 10.58 -13.80 6.69
N SER A 444 10.41 -12.50 6.87
CA SER A 444 11.15 -11.45 6.17
C SER A 444 11.45 -10.32 7.15
N ILE A 445 12.70 -9.87 7.18
CA ILE A 445 13.14 -8.73 7.98
C ILE A 445 13.94 -7.81 7.07
N THR A 446 13.60 -6.53 7.06
CA THR A 446 14.30 -5.50 6.28
C THR A 446 14.53 -4.25 7.12
N VAL A 447 15.71 -3.65 6.95
CA VAL A 447 16.07 -2.33 7.47
C VAL A 447 16.16 -1.39 6.29
N SER A 448 15.63 -0.18 6.44
CA SER A 448 15.66 0.85 5.40
C SER A 448 16.30 2.13 5.92
N TYR A 449 17.01 2.82 5.04
CA TYR A 449 17.56 4.15 5.26
C TYR A 449 17.04 5.09 4.18
N THR A 450 16.46 6.22 4.57
CA THR A 450 15.89 7.24 3.67
C THR A 450 16.64 8.55 3.84
N ARG A 451 17.14 9.10 2.73
CA ARG A 451 17.80 10.41 2.69
C ARG A 451 17.10 11.34 1.70
N GLY A 452 16.85 12.58 2.11
CA GLY A 452 16.30 13.62 1.24
C GLY A 452 17.33 14.16 0.23
N LEU A 453 16.90 14.37 -1.01
CA LEU A 453 17.63 15.03 -2.08
C LEU A 453 16.82 16.22 -2.60
N ARG A 454 17.36 17.44 -2.47
CA ARG A 454 16.68 18.66 -2.93
C ARG A 454 16.76 18.82 -4.45
N ARG A 455 15.63 19.12 -5.10
CA ARG A 455 15.46 19.42 -6.53
C ARG A 455 14.34 20.44 -6.73
N SER A 456 14.30 21.14 -7.85
CA SER A 456 13.15 22.01 -8.17
C SER A 456 11.95 21.21 -8.70
N LEU A 457 10.75 21.70 -8.38
CA LEU A 457 9.46 21.29 -8.91
C LEU A 457 8.83 22.53 -9.57
N ASN A 458 8.27 22.38 -10.77
CA ASN A 458 7.45 23.41 -11.39
C ASN A 458 5.97 23.13 -11.08
N ASP A 459 5.31 24.07 -10.41
CA ASP A 459 3.88 23.95 -10.06
C ASP A 459 2.94 24.65 -11.04
N GLY A 460 3.49 25.20 -12.14
CA GLY A 460 2.76 25.96 -13.16
C GLY A 460 2.78 27.48 -12.93
N VAL A 461 3.21 27.93 -11.75
CA VAL A 461 3.39 29.35 -11.41
C VAL A 461 4.87 29.69 -11.26
N GLY A 462 5.68 28.76 -10.74
CA GLY A 462 7.13 28.93 -10.63
C GLY A 462 7.87 27.66 -10.19
N GLU A 463 9.18 27.79 -9.99
CA GLU A 463 10.01 26.72 -9.45
C GLU A 463 10.10 26.79 -7.92
N ILE A 464 9.83 25.67 -7.25
CA ILE A 464 9.88 25.54 -5.79
C ILE A 464 10.85 24.40 -5.44
N PRO A 465 11.78 24.58 -4.48
CA PRO A 465 12.65 23.51 -4.02
C PRO A 465 11.86 22.47 -3.23
N VAL A 466 12.01 21.20 -3.62
CA VAL A 466 11.36 20.01 -3.06
C VAL A 466 12.40 18.96 -2.69
N THR A 467 12.14 18.19 -1.63
CA THR A 467 12.99 17.12 -1.11
C THR A 467 12.46 15.75 -1.50
N TYR A 468 13.17 15.07 -2.40
CA TYR A 468 12.83 13.72 -2.87
C TYR A 468 13.52 12.63 -2.03
N PRO A 469 12.84 11.52 -1.69
CA PRO A 469 13.41 10.49 -0.81
C PRO A 469 14.24 9.44 -1.55
N LEU A 470 15.56 9.43 -1.36
CA LEU A 470 16.41 8.30 -1.73
C LEU A 470 16.31 7.21 -0.65
N LYS A 471 15.69 6.08 -0.95
CA LYS A 471 15.49 4.98 0.01
C LYS A 471 16.25 3.72 -0.39
N LEU A 472 17.13 3.24 0.49
CA LEU A 472 17.79 1.94 0.38
C LEU A 472 17.26 1.01 1.48
N SER A 473 16.84 -0.19 1.11
CA SER A 473 16.44 -1.23 2.08
C SER A 473 17.24 -2.51 1.84
N PHE A 474 17.65 -3.17 2.91
CA PHE A 474 18.35 -4.44 2.87
C PHE A 474 17.85 -5.36 3.98
N GLY A 475 17.92 -6.68 3.77
CA GLY A 475 17.36 -7.63 4.70
C GLY A 475 17.54 -9.08 4.32
N LEU A 476 16.80 -9.94 5.01
CA LEU A 476 16.79 -11.38 4.84
C LEU A 476 15.35 -11.88 4.82
N ALA A 477 15.07 -12.78 3.89
CA ALA A 477 13.89 -13.62 3.91
C ALA A 477 14.28 -15.08 4.16
N GLN A 478 13.44 -15.78 4.89
CA GLN A 478 13.66 -17.15 5.33
C GLN A 478 12.44 -18.00 5.00
N GLN A 479 12.67 -19.24 4.57
CA GLN A 479 11.66 -20.28 4.55
C GLN A 479 12.20 -21.54 5.25
N SER A 480 11.47 -22.01 6.27
CA SER A 480 11.85 -23.16 7.08
C SER A 480 10.74 -24.19 7.13
N PHE A 481 11.00 -25.38 6.58
CA PHE A 481 10.12 -26.54 6.65
C PHE A 481 10.55 -27.41 7.83
N TYR A 482 9.76 -27.44 8.90
CA TYR A 482 10.16 -28.08 10.16
C TYR A 482 9.84 -29.59 10.24
N ASN A 483 9.04 -30.10 9.31
CA ASN A 483 8.63 -31.51 9.23
C ASN A 483 9.08 -32.21 7.92
N PHE A 484 9.96 -31.58 7.13
CA PHE A 484 10.30 -32.08 5.80
C PHE A 484 11.21 -33.31 5.85
N SER A 485 10.73 -34.44 5.32
CA SER A 485 11.48 -35.72 5.29
C SER A 485 12.02 -36.17 6.65
N GLY A 486 11.29 -35.87 7.74
CA GLY A 486 11.71 -36.24 9.11
C GLY A 486 12.73 -35.29 9.74
N GLY A 487 13.02 -34.14 9.13
CA GLY A 487 13.92 -33.13 9.69
C GLY A 487 13.48 -31.70 9.37
N THR A 488 14.28 -30.74 9.86
CA THR A 488 14.10 -29.32 9.52
C THR A 488 14.98 -28.94 8.34
N ARG A 489 14.41 -28.22 7.36
CA ARG A 489 15.14 -27.65 6.23
C ARG A 489 14.86 -26.16 6.14
N SER A 490 15.90 -25.35 6.25
CA SER A 490 15.82 -23.89 6.27
C SER A 490 16.62 -23.27 5.14
N GLN A 491 16.11 -22.19 4.58
CA GLN A 491 16.76 -21.37 3.57
C GLN A 491 16.73 -19.92 4.02
N PHE A 492 17.84 -19.20 3.86
CA PHE A 492 17.98 -17.77 4.17
C PHE A 492 18.52 -17.08 2.93
N LEU A 493 17.81 -16.05 2.46
CA LEU A 493 18.06 -15.43 1.17
C LEU A 493 17.99 -13.90 1.33
N PRO A 494 18.90 -13.13 0.71
CA PRO A 494 18.95 -11.68 0.88
C PRO A 494 17.82 -10.97 0.15
N VAL A 495 17.42 -9.82 0.70
CA VAL A 495 16.45 -8.87 0.12
C VAL A 495 17.13 -7.51 0.00
N VAL A 496 17.00 -6.85 -1.15
CA VAL A 496 17.49 -5.50 -1.40
C VAL A 496 16.42 -4.71 -2.16
N ARG A 497 16.18 -3.45 -1.78
CA ARG A 497 15.27 -2.53 -2.48
C ARG A 497 15.88 -1.14 -2.54
N LEU A 498 15.68 -0.45 -3.66
CA LEU A 498 16.23 0.88 -3.91
C LEU A 498 15.18 1.72 -4.64
N ASN A 499 14.82 2.87 -4.07
CA ASN A 499 14.02 3.90 -4.74
C ASN A 499 14.94 5.08 -5.07
N LEU A 500 14.92 5.52 -6.34
CA LEU A 500 15.81 6.55 -6.89
C LEU A 500 15.01 7.79 -7.33
N PHE A 501 15.61 8.98 -7.26
CA PHE A 501 15.02 10.25 -7.70
C PHE A 501 16.05 11.17 -8.38
#